data_AF-A0A1Y1MNP6-F1
#
_entry.id   AF-A0A1Y1MNP6-F1
#
_cell.length_a   1.000
_cell.length_b   1.000
_cell.length_c   1.000
_cell.angle_alpha   90.00
_cell.angle_beta   90.00
_cell.angle_gamma   90.00
#
_symmetry.space_group_name_H-M   'P 1'
#
loop_
_entity.id
_entity.type
_entity.pdbx_description
1 polymer ?
#
loop_
_entity_poly.entity_id
_entity_poly.type
_entity_poly.pdbx_seq_one_letter_code
_entity_poly.pdbx_strand_id
1 'polypeptide(L)'
;FDACIYNVNYISVLDGEVIDAETKVSAKNVFEGSIQSEAFRNASTAMFIQQLNDPVLGLPIIPFDIPPAPIIILVGPPGSGKSKLLIKFCRLNPKRTVRGVSHTTRPK
;
A
#
# COMPACT_ATOMS: atom_id res chain seq x y z
N PHE A 1 -11.50 1.57 27.06
CA PHE A 1 -10.45 2.26 27.82
C PHE A 1 -9.20 2.47 26.97
N ASP A 2 -8.62 1.42 26.38
CA ASP A 2 -7.43 1.57 25.52
C ASP A 2 -7.61 2.53 24.34
N ALA A 3 -8.75 2.54 23.64
CA ALA A 3 -8.94 3.45 22.51
C ALA A 3 -8.87 4.96 22.86
N CYS A 4 -9.13 5.34 24.12
CA CYS A 4 -9.09 6.74 24.56
C CYS A 4 -7.67 7.20 24.89
N ILE A 5 -6.84 6.31 25.45
CA ILE A 5 -5.49 6.63 25.92
C ILE A 5 -4.53 6.95 24.76
N TYR A 6 -4.67 6.26 23.63
CA TYR A 6 -3.73 6.44 22.50
C TYR A 6 -4.16 7.54 21.52
N ASN A 7 -5.40 8.03 21.64
CA ASN A 7 -5.86 9.21 20.92
C ASN A 7 -5.61 10.53 21.68
N VAL A 8 -4.98 10.47 22.87
CA VAL A 8 -4.70 11.64 23.73
C VAL A 8 -4.01 12.80 23.00
N ASN A 9 -3.19 12.50 21.98
CA ASN A 9 -2.56 13.55 21.15
C ASN A 9 -3.60 14.43 20.42
N TYR A 10 -4.70 13.81 19.96
CA TYR A 10 -5.75 14.46 19.17
C TYR A 10 -6.93 14.94 20.02
N ILE A 11 -7.01 14.53 21.29
CA ILE A 11 -8.05 14.97 22.21
C ILE A 11 -7.70 16.36 22.74
N SER A 12 -8.55 17.34 22.47
CA SER A 12 -8.45 18.71 22.99
C SER A 12 -9.28 18.91 24.25
N VAL A 13 -10.37 18.16 24.41
CA VAL A 13 -11.30 18.23 25.54
C VAL A 13 -11.70 16.82 25.96
N LEU A 14 -11.59 16.52 27.25
CA LEU A 14 -12.07 15.27 27.85
C LEU A 14 -12.98 15.64 29.03
N ASP A 15 -14.19 15.08 29.07
CA ASP A 15 -15.19 15.32 30.12
C ASP A 15 -15.51 16.80 30.40
N GLY A 16 -15.36 17.67 29.38
CA GLY A 16 -15.63 19.10 29.47
C GLY A 16 -14.44 19.95 29.92
N GLU A 17 -13.29 19.33 30.23
CA GLU A 17 -12.05 20.04 30.57
C GLU A 17 -11.06 20.05 29.40
N VAL A 18 -10.40 21.19 29.20
CA VAL A 18 -9.34 21.35 28.19
C VAL A 18 -8.08 20.67 28.72
N ILE A 19 -7.54 19.73 27.95
CA ILE A 19 -6.36 18.97 28.35
C ILE A 19 -5.09 19.77 28.04
N ASP A 20 -4.29 20.03 29.07
CA ASP A 20 -3.00 20.69 28.92
C ASP A 20 -1.93 19.76 28.33
N ALA A 21 -0.90 20.36 27.71
CA ALA A 21 0.19 19.64 27.07
C ALA A 21 0.95 18.72 28.05
N GLU A 22 1.11 19.13 29.31
CA GLU A 22 1.80 18.33 30.33
C GLU A 22 1.05 17.03 30.64
N THR A 23 -0.29 17.12 30.77
CA THR A 23 -1.15 15.96 31.03
C THR A 23 -1.10 14.96 29.87
N LYS A 24 -0.99 15.44 28.62
CA LYS A 24 -0.83 14.59 27.44
C LYS A 24 0.47 13.81 27.46
N VAL A 25 1.58 14.48 27.79
CA VAL A 25 2.90 13.84 27.87
C VAL A 25 2.95 12.83 29.02
N SER A 26 2.38 13.17 30.17
CA SER A 26 2.28 12.25 31.31
C SER A 26 1.50 10.99 30.97
N ALA A 27 0.31 11.12 30.37
CA ALA A 27 -0.48 9.97 29.94
C ALA A 27 0.26 9.11 28.91
N LYS A 28 0.97 9.73 27.95
CA LYS A 28 1.76 8.99 26.96
C LYS A 28 2.85 8.13 27.61
N ASN A 29 3.59 8.70 28.58
CA ASN A 29 4.67 7.99 29.25
C ASN A 29 4.15 6.87 30.18
N VAL A 30 3.00 7.08 30.83
CA VAL A 30 2.42 6.10 31.77
C VAL A 30 1.83 4.90 31.03
N PHE A 31 1.30 5.11 29.83
CA PHE A 31 0.63 4.07 29.03
C PHE A 31 1.41 3.66 27.78
N GLU A 32 2.72 3.94 27.74
CA GLU A 32 3.59 3.56 26.63
C GLU A 32 3.58 2.03 26.47
N GLY A 33 3.15 1.58 25.28
CA GLY A 33 3.06 0.15 24.97
C GLY A 33 4.44 -0.45 24.71
N SER A 34 4.56 -1.77 24.82
CA SER A 34 5.77 -2.45 24.32
C SER A 34 5.91 -2.24 22.81
N ILE A 35 7.15 -2.29 22.29
CA ILE A 35 7.45 -2.17 20.85
C ILE A 35 6.60 -3.14 20.00
N GLN A 36 6.30 -4.33 20.53
CA GLN A 36 5.44 -5.29 19.83
C GLN A 36 3.99 -4.81 19.77
N SER A 37 3.45 -4.28 20.86
CA SER A 37 2.10 -3.71 20.90
C SER A 37 1.95 -2.52 19.95
N GLU A 38 2.98 -1.69 19.80
CA GLU A 38 3.02 -0.62 18.80
C GLU A 38 3.05 -1.16 17.37
N ALA A 39 3.85 -2.18 17.09
CA ALA A 39 3.92 -2.80 15.77
C ALA A 39 2.57 -3.40 15.35
N PHE A 40 1.91 -4.15 16.26
CA PHE A 40 0.57 -4.68 16.01
C PHE A 40 -0.46 -3.56 15.77
N ARG A 41 -0.39 -2.47 16.53
CA ARG A 41 -1.28 -1.31 16.35
C ARG A 41 -1.07 -0.59 15.04
N ASN A 42 0.18 -0.37 14.64
CA ASN A 42 0.50 0.25 13.36
C ASN A 42 -0.04 -0.59 12.20
N ALA A 43 0.10 -1.93 12.29
CA ALA A 43 -0.49 -2.85 11.31
C ALA A 43 -2.03 -2.73 11.26
N SER A 44 -2.70 -2.78 12.42
CA SER A 44 -4.16 -2.66 12.51
C SER A 44 -4.68 -1.30 12.02
N THR A 45 -3.96 -0.23 12.32
CA THR A 45 -4.31 1.14 11.91
C THR A 45 -4.13 1.32 10.41
N ALA A 46 -3.05 0.79 9.83
CA ALA A 46 -2.84 0.79 8.39
C ALA A 46 -3.95 0.01 7.66
N MET A 47 -4.34 -1.16 8.17
CA MET A 47 -5.44 -1.96 7.62
C MET A 47 -6.78 -1.21 7.70
N PHE A 48 -7.06 -0.54 8.81
CA PHE A 48 -8.28 0.25 8.97
C PHE A 48 -8.31 1.47 8.03
N ILE A 49 -7.20 2.20 7.90
CA ILE A 49 -7.06 3.30 6.93
C ILE A 49 -7.24 2.79 5.50
N GLN A 50 -6.71 1.61 5.17
CA GLN A 50 -6.91 0.98 3.87
C GLN A 50 -8.38 0.64 3.60
N GLN A 51 -9.13 0.20 4.61
CA GLN A 51 -10.57 -0.07 4.48
C GLN A 51 -11.42 1.20 4.38
N LEU A 52 -11.02 2.28 5.04
CA LEU A 52 -11.71 3.57 4.99
C LEU A 52 -11.41 4.36 3.71
N ASN A 53 -10.22 4.18 3.14
CA ASN A 53 -9.89 4.79 1.86
C ASN A 53 -10.67 4.09 0.76
N ASP A 54 -11.63 4.81 0.19
CA ASP A 54 -12.27 4.44 -1.07
C ASP A 54 -11.15 4.25 -2.12
N PRO A 55 -11.06 3.11 -2.82
CA PRO A 55 -9.95 2.86 -3.72
C PRO A 55 -10.00 3.84 -4.90
N VAL A 56 -9.23 4.93 -4.80
CA VAL A 56 -9.05 5.88 -5.89
C VAL A 56 -8.17 5.21 -6.94
N LEU A 57 -8.82 4.73 -8.01
CA LEU A 57 -8.17 4.30 -9.24
C LEU A 57 -7.34 5.47 -9.82
N GLY A 58 -6.06 5.53 -9.47
CA GLY A 58 -5.16 6.61 -9.92
C GLY A 58 -3.83 6.73 -9.18
N LEU A 59 -3.68 6.12 -8.00
CA LEU A 59 -2.41 6.09 -7.29
C LEU A 59 -1.59 4.84 -7.70
N PRO A 60 -0.27 4.96 -7.94
CA PRO A 60 0.62 3.84 -8.27
C PRO A 60 1.01 3.04 -7.02
N ILE A 61 0.07 2.83 -6.11
CA ILE A 61 0.23 1.96 -4.95
C ILE A 61 -0.82 0.88 -5.12
N ILE A 62 -0.36 -0.32 -5.41
CA ILE A 62 -1.19 -1.50 -5.56
C ILE A 62 -1.56 -1.91 -4.13
N PRO A 63 -2.82 -1.78 -3.67
CA PRO A 63 -3.22 -2.33 -2.39
C PRO A 63 -3.49 -3.81 -2.63
N PHE A 64 -2.54 -4.71 -2.37
CA PHE A 64 -2.83 -6.12 -2.62
C PHE A 64 -2.15 -7.12 -1.66
N ASP A 65 -3.01 -7.90 -1.01
CA ASP A 65 -2.76 -9.23 -0.46
C ASP A 65 -2.66 -10.32 -1.56
N ILE A 66 -2.73 -9.96 -2.85
CA ILE A 66 -2.58 -10.88 -3.98
C ILE A 66 -1.27 -10.54 -4.70
N PRO A 67 -0.33 -11.50 -4.83
CA PRO A 67 0.92 -11.25 -5.51
C PRO A 67 0.66 -10.82 -6.96
N PRO A 68 1.42 -9.83 -7.48
CA PRO A 68 1.25 -9.38 -8.85
C PRO A 68 1.42 -10.54 -9.83
N ALA A 69 0.71 -10.48 -10.95
CA ALA A 69 0.83 -11.49 -11.99
C ALA A 69 2.29 -11.66 -12.42
N PRO A 70 2.78 -12.89 -12.63
CA PRO A 70 4.18 -13.13 -12.99
C PRO A 70 4.50 -12.48 -14.33
N ILE A 71 5.60 -11.73 -14.37
CA ILE A 71 6.09 -11.06 -15.57
C ILE A 71 7.07 -11.97 -16.31
N ILE A 72 6.78 -12.26 -17.58
CA ILE A 72 7.66 -13.05 -18.44
C ILE A 72 8.48 -12.09 -19.31
N ILE A 73 9.80 -12.17 -19.20
CA ILE A 73 10.74 -11.33 -19.94
C ILE A 73 11.49 -12.19 -20.97
N LEU A 74 11.40 -11.83 -22.25
CA LEU A 74 12.14 -12.48 -23.33
C LEU A 74 13.45 -11.74 -23.60
N VAL A 75 14.57 -12.39 -23.32
CA VAL A 75 15.93 -11.82 -23.47
C VAL A 75 16.67 -12.49 -24.64
N GLY A 76 17.54 -11.75 -25.31
CA GLY A 76 18.40 -12.25 -26.38
C GLY A 76 18.91 -11.15 -27.31
N PRO A 77 19.90 -11.44 -28.16
CA PRO A 77 20.52 -10.45 -29.04
C PRO A 77 19.54 -9.84 -30.06
N PRO A 78 19.80 -8.63 -30.58
CA PRO A 78 19.02 -8.06 -31.67
C PRO A 78 18.88 -9.04 -32.84
N GLY A 79 17.72 -9.06 -33.50
CA GLY A 79 17.46 -9.98 -34.62
C GLY A 79 17.07 -11.42 -34.23
N SER A 80 17.15 -11.83 -32.96
CA SER A 80 16.79 -13.19 -32.52
C SER A 80 15.29 -13.55 -32.58
N GLY A 81 14.45 -12.72 -33.21
CA GLY A 81 13.03 -13.02 -33.42
C GLY A 81 12.13 -12.93 -32.17
N LYS A 82 12.61 -12.39 -31.04
CA LYS A 82 11.86 -12.27 -29.76
C LYS A 82 10.45 -11.71 -29.93
N SER A 83 10.29 -10.67 -30.75
CA SER A 83 8.98 -10.04 -30.98
C SER A 83 8.00 -10.96 -31.69
N LYS A 84 8.47 -11.76 -32.67
CA LYS A 84 7.64 -12.75 -33.37
C LYS A 84 7.20 -13.86 -32.41
N LEU A 85 8.12 -14.33 -31.56
CA LEU A 85 7.83 -15.34 -30.54
C LEU A 85 6.82 -14.82 -29.52
N LEU A 86 6.99 -13.60 -29.03
CA LEU A 86 6.08 -12.92 -28.10
C LEU A 86 4.65 -12.85 -28.67
N ILE A 87 4.50 -12.39 -29.91
CA ILE A 87 3.20 -12.30 -30.58
C ILE A 87 2.56 -13.67 -30.72
N LYS A 88 3.33 -14.69 -31.14
CA LYS A 88 2.84 -16.07 -31.28
C LYS A 88 2.39 -16.64 -29.92
N PHE A 89 3.18 -16.44 -28.87
CA PHE A 89 2.88 -16.90 -27.52
C PHE A 89 1.59 -16.29 -26.97
N CYS A 90 1.40 -14.98 -27.13
CA CYS A 90 0.18 -14.29 -26.71
C CYS A 90 -1.05 -14.76 -27.50
N ARG A 91 -0.90 -14.97 -28.81
CA ARG A 91 -1.99 -15.49 -29.65
C ARG A 91 -2.41 -16.92 -29.26
N LEU A 92 -1.47 -17.75 -28.81
CA LEU A 92 -1.74 -19.11 -28.34
C LEU A 92 -2.40 -19.12 -26.95
N ASN A 93 -2.20 -18.09 -26.13
CA ASN A 93 -2.66 -18.03 -24.74
C ASN A 93 -3.42 -16.73 -24.41
N PRO A 94 -4.49 -16.37 -25.15
CA PRO A 94 -5.13 -15.06 -25.03
C PRO A 94 -5.81 -14.81 -23.68
N LYS A 95 -6.21 -15.87 -22.96
CA LYS A 95 -6.84 -15.77 -21.63
C LYS A 95 -5.87 -15.60 -20.48
N ARG A 96 -4.57 -15.83 -20.70
CA ARG A 96 -3.55 -15.91 -19.64
C ARG A 96 -2.40 -14.93 -19.83
N THR A 97 -2.33 -14.26 -20.98
CA THR A 97 -1.16 -13.47 -21.34
C THR A 97 -1.59 -12.19 -22.02
N VAL A 98 -0.89 -11.11 -21.69
CA VAL A 98 -1.05 -9.80 -22.32
C VAL A 98 0.33 -9.29 -22.70
N ARG A 99 0.45 -8.70 -23.88
CA ARG A 99 1.69 -8.08 -24.34
C ARG A 99 1.82 -6.69 -23.72
N GLY A 100 2.90 -6.46 -22.97
CA GLY A 100 3.26 -5.12 -22.52
C GLY A 100 3.48 -4.17 -23.69
N VAL A 101 2.90 -2.97 -23.63
CA VAL A 101 3.06 -1.92 -24.65
C VAL A 101 4.16 -0.97 -24.17
N SER A 102 5.18 -0.76 -25.00
CA SER A 102 6.19 0.27 -24.75
C SER A 102 5.68 1.60 -25.30
N HIS A 103 5.66 2.62 -24.45
CA HIS A 103 5.40 3.99 -24.86
C HIS A 103 6.71 4.64 -25.30
N THR A 104 6.67 5.36 -26.42
CA THR A 104 7.82 6.09 -26.97
C THR A 104 7.39 7.51 -27.31
N THR A 105 8.31 8.47 -27.14
CA THR A 105 8.14 9.87 -27.58
C THR A 105 8.43 10.04 -29.07
N ARG A 106 8.80 8.96 -29.78
CA ARG A 106 9.01 9.01 -31.23
C ARG A 106 7.69 9.37 -31.94
N PRO A 107 7.70 10.36 -32.85
CA PRO A 107 6.52 10.67 -33.66
C PRO A 107 6.07 9.44 -34.45
N LYS A 108 4.75 9.31 -34.65
CA LYS A 108 4.15 8.24 -35.46
C LYS A 108 4.44 8.42 -36.95
#